data_AF-A0AAD0SLN9-F1
#
_entry.id   AF-A0AAD0SLN9-F1
#
_cell.length_a   1.000
_cell.length_b   1.000
_cell.length_c   1.000
_cell.angle_alpha   90.00
_cell.angle_beta   90.00
_cell.angle_gamma   90.00
#
_symmetry.space_group_name_H-M   'P 1'
#
loop_
_entity.id
_entity.type
_entity.pdbx_description
1 polymer ?
#
loop_
_entity_poly.entity_id
_entity_poly.type
_entity_poly.pdbx_seq_one_letter_code
_entity_poly.pdbx_strand_id
1 'polypeptide(L)' 'MAKKFPHSFIVCDCKQVSLGELIYAIKEKGAKTLEDLEDLTDAGSSCGCCKSSECDIGEQKMELYLDEILKKFNKE' A
#
# COMPACT_ATOMS: atom_id res chain seq x y z
N MET A 1 -7.25 -0.27 18.47
CA MET A 1 -6.09 -1.19 18.46
C MET A 1 -5.48 -1.13 17.07
N ALA A 2 -4.23 -0.70 16.92
CA ALA A 2 -3.58 -0.72 15.60
C ALA A 2 -3.31 -2.18 15.22
N LYS A 3 -3.95 -2.66 14.14
CA LYS A 3 -3.61 -3.97 13.56
C LYS A 3 -2.12 -3.95 13.18
N LYS A 4 -1.40 -5.02 13.53
CA LYS A 4 0.01 -5.20 13.16
C LYS A 4 0.08 -6.20 12.02
N PHE A 5 0.65 -5.78 10.89
CA PHE A 5 0.88 -6.64 9.74
C PHE A 5 2.37 -6.97 9.64
N PRO A 6 2.75 -8.22 9.33
CA PRO A 6 4.15 -8.56 9.06
C PRO A 6 4.64 -7.89 7.77
N HIS A 7 5.94 -7.69 7.63
CA HIS A 7 6.51 -7.14 6.38
C HIS A 7 6.25 -8.03 5.16
N SER A 8 6.04 -9.32 5.35
CA SER A 8 5.69 -10.28 4.30
C SER A 8 4.20 -10.23 3.91
N PHE A 9 3.38 -9.39 4.55
CA PHE A 9 1.97 -9.26 4.21
C PHE A 9 1.82 -8.67 2.81
N ILE A 10 1.07 -9.33 1.93
CA ILE A 10 0.80 -8.85 0.57
C ILE A 10 -0.29 -7.79 0.64
N VAL A 11 0.03 -6.59 0.17
CA VAL A 11 -0.90 -5.45 0.10
C VAL A 11 -1.49 -5.32 -1.30
N CYS A 12 -0.74 -5.68 -2.35
CA CYS A 12 -1.25 -5.69 -3.71
C CYS A 12 -1.16 -7.10 -4.30
N ASP A 13 -2.29 -7.80 -4.40
CA ASP A 13 -2.32 -9.15 -4.98
C ASP A 13 -2.01 -9.16 -6.48
N CYS A 14 -2.38 -8.13 -7.24
CA CYS A 14 -2.13 -8.08 -8.68
C CYS A 14 -0.64 -8.07 -9.04
N LYS A 15 0.16 -7.40 -8.22
CA LYS A 15 1.61 -7.22 -8.43
C LYS A 15 2.45 -7.95 -7.40
N GLN A 16 1.80 -8.68 -6.48
CA GLN A 16 2.42 -9.40 -5.37
C GLN A 16 3.36 -8.51 -4.52
N VAL A 17 2.92 -7.27 -4.25
CA VAL A 17 3.72 -6.30 -3.49
C VAL A 17 3.45 -6.47 -2.00
N SER A 18 4.52 -6.63 -1.23
CA SER A 18 4.46 -6.79 0.22
C SER A 18 4.54 -5.45 0.96
N LEU A 19 4.06 -5.43 2.20
CA LEU A 19 4.19 -4.28 3.10
C LEU A 19 5.66 -3.87 3.30
N GLY A 20 6.59 -4.83 3.33
CA GLY A 20 8.02 -4.57 3.45
C GLY A 20 8.56 -3.76 2.27
N GLU A 21 8.12 -4.07 1.04
CA GLU A 21 8.50 -3.32 -0.15
C GLU A 21 7.94 -1.89 -0.13
N LEU A 22 6.70 -1.72 0.31
CA LEU A 22 6.10 -0.40 0.48
C LEU A 22 6.84 0.44 1.53
N ILE A 23 7.17 -0.16 2.67
CA ILE A 23 7.95 0.52 3.72
C ILE A 23 9.33 0.91 3.20
N TYR A 24 10.00 0.03 2.44
CA TYR A 24 11.28 0.33 1.81
C TYR A 24 11.16 1.51 0.82
N ALA A 25 10.13 1.53 -0.03
CA ALA A 25 9.88 2.65 -0.95
C ALA A 25 9.65 3.97 -0.20
N ILE A 26 8.89 3.95 0.90
CA ILE A 26 8.61 5.16 1.70
C ILE A 26 9.86 5.65 2.41
N LYS A 27 10.58 4.77 3.11
CA LYS A 27 11.71 5.17 3.97
C LYS A 27 13.01 5.40 3.20
N GLU A 28 13.35 4.49 2.30
CA GLU A 28 14.65 4.50 1.62
C GLU A 28 14.60 5.27 0.32
N LYS A 29 13.48 5.21 -0.42
CA LYS A 29 13.30 5.96 -1.68
C LYS A 29 12.54 7.28 -1.51
N GLY A 30 11.94 7.53 -0.35
CA GLY A 30 11.25 8.77 -0.06
C GLY A 30 9.86 8.90 -0.68
N ALA A 31 9.17 7.79 -0.96
CA ALA A 31 7.80 7.81 -1.49
C ALA A 31 6.84 8.49 -0.50
N LYS A 32 6.12 9.53 -0.95
CA LYS A 32 5.18 10.29 -0.11
C LYS A 32 3.74 10.25 -0.62
N THR A 33 3.56 9.87 -1.87
CA THR A 33 2.27 9.84 -2.56
C THR A 33 1.95 8.44 -3.08
N LEU A 34 0.68 8.21 -3.42
CA LEU A 34 0.26 6.95 -4.05
C LEU A 34 0.92 6.76 -5.42
N GLU A 35 1.11 7.85 -6.17
CA GLU A 35 1.84 7.85 -7.44
C GLU A 35 3.30 7.42 -7.24
N ASP A 36 4.00 7.94 -6.23
CA ASP A 36 5.37 7.50 -5.93
C ASP A 36 5.42 5.99 -5.63
N LEU A 37 4.47 5.47 -4.85
CA LEU A 37 4.40 4.04 -4.55
C LEU A 37 4.13 3.21 -5.79
N GLU A 38 3.23 3.68 -6.67
CA GLU A 38 2.94 3.04 -7.94
C GLU A 38 4.18 3.00 -8.84
N ASP A 39 4.89 4.12 -8.99
CA ASP A 39 6.10 4.21 -9.81
C ASP A 39 7.26 3.37 -9.25
N LEU A 40 7.37 3.26 -7.91
CA LEU A 40 8.47 2.58 -7.26
C LEU A 40 8.26 1.08 -7.02
N THR A 41 7.01 0.64 -6.92
CA THR A 41 6.63 -0.74 -6.52
C THR A 41 5.59 -1.38 -7.41
N ASP A 42 5.05 -0.68 -8.41
CA ASP A 42 3.93 -1.10 -9.25
C ASP A 42 2.60 -1.30 -8.50
N ALA A 43 2.56 -1.10 -7.18
CA ALA A 43 1.34 -1.31 -6.40
C ALA A 43 0.25 -0.30 -6.79
N GLY A 44 -0.88 -0.81 -7.27
CA GLY A 44 -2.03 0.00 -7.67
C GLY A 44 -2.08 0.37 -9.15
N SER A 45 -1.08 -0.01 -9.97
CA SER A 45 -1.07 0.25 -11.41
C SER A 45 -2.01 -0.64 -12.24
N SER A 46 -2.50 -1.74 -11.64
CA SER A 46 -3.32 -2.74 -12.35
C SER A 46 -4.83 -2.59 -12.08
N CYS A 47 -5.31 -3.04 -10.92
CA CYS A 47 -6.74 -2.99 -10.58
C CYS A 47 -7.14 -1.73 -9.78
N GLY A 48 -6.18 -1.07 -9.13
CA GLY A 48 -6.43 0.08 -8.25
C GLY A 48 -7.07 -0.23 -6.89
N CYS A 49 -7.58 -1.44 -6.63
CA CYS A 49 -8.29 -1.76 -5.37
C CYS A 49 -7.43 -1.58 -4.11
N CYS A 50 -6.12 -1.76 -4.23
CA CYS A 50 -5.19 -1.62 -3.11
C CYS A 50 -4.86 -0.17 -2.72
N LYS A 51 -5.24 0.81 -3.55
CA LYS A 51 -4.95 2.23 -3.32
C LYS A 51 -5.69 2.77 -2.12
N SER A 52 -7.00 2.53 -2.07
CA SER A 52 -7.89 3.07 -1.06
C SER A 52 -9.20 2.28 -0.99
N SER A 53 -9.88 2.34 0.16
CA SER A 53 -11.15 1.65 0.38
C SER A 53 -12.30 2.12 -0.51
N GLU A 54 -12.18 3.35 -1.04
CA GLU A 54 -13.12 3.96 -1.99
C GLU A 54 -12.97 3.39 -3.41
N CYS A 55 -11.74 3.06 -3.82
CA CYS A 55 -11.47 2.45 -5.11
C CYS A 55 -11.63 0.92 -5.09
N ASP A 56 -11.76 0.32 -3.91
CA ASP A 56 -12.02 -1.10 -3.76
C ASP A 56 -13.49 -1.44 -4.07
N ILE A 57 -13.72 -1.90 -5.30
CA ILE A 57 -15.04 -2.31 -5.80
C ILE A 57 -15.33 -3.78 -5.42
N GLY A 58 -14.38 -4.48 -4.80
CA GLY A 58 -14.54 -5.89 -4.39
C GLY A 58 -15.59 -6.08 -3.29
N GLU A 59 -16.33 -7.20 -3.35
CA GLU A 59 -17.21 -7.63 -2.26
C GLU A 59 -16.41 -7.96 -0.99
N GLN A 60 -15.18 -8.45 -1.15
CA GLN A 60 -14.24 -8.66 -0.05
C GLN A 60 -13.30 -7.46 0.03
N LYS A 61 -13.46 -6.67 1.11
CA LYS A 61 -12.59 -5.52 1.38
C LYS A 61 -11.21 -5.96 1.80
N MET A 62 -10.20 -5.25 1.32
CA MET A 62 -8.84 -5.48 1.78
C MET A 62 -8.65 -5.07 3.24
N GLU A 63 -7.70 -5.71 3.91
CA GLU A 63 -7.38 -5.42 5.32
C GLU A 63 -6.44 -4.22 5.52
N LEU A 64 -5.73 -3.79 4.47
CA LEU A 64 -4.77 -2.70 4.51
C LEU A 64 -4.67 -2.03 3.13
N TYR A 65 -4.71 -0.70 3.08
CA TYR A 65 -4.57 0.06 1.84
C TYR A 65 -3.29 0.90 1.81
N LEU A 66 -2.80 1.22 0.61
CA LEU A 66 -1.64 2.07 0.37
C LEU A 66 -1.78 3.45 1.04
N ASP A 67 -2.96 4.07 0.93
CA ASP A 67 -3.25 5.36 1.55
C ASP A 67 -3.11 5.34 3.08
N GLU A 68 -3.55 4.26 3.74
CA GLU A 68 -3.43 4.12 5.20
C GLU A 68 -1.97 4.01 5.64
N ILE A 69 -1.16 3.28 4.86
CA ILE A 69 0.28 3.15 5.09
C ILE A 69 0.94 4.52 4.94
N LEU A 70 0.69 5.23 3.83
CA LEU A 70 1.24 6.57 3.60
C LEU A 70 0.83 7.58 4.68
N LYS A 71 -0.45 7.62 5.04
CA LYS A 71 -0.97 8.49 6.10
C LYS A 71 -0.28 8.25 7.45
N LYS A 72 0.15 7.02 7.72
CA LYS A 72 0.88 6.69 8.94
C LYS A 72 2.30 7.27 8.93
N PHE A 73 3.00 7.18 7.80
CA PHE A 73 4.36 7.70 7.67
C PHE A 73 4.43 9.22 7.46
N ASN A 74 3.47 9.82 6.75
CA ASN A 74 3.42 11.27 6.53
C ASN A 74 2.96 12.07 7.78
N LYS A 75 2.46 11.38 8.81
CA LYS A 75 2.10 12.00 10.11
C LYS A 75 3.19 11.83 11.18
N GLU A 76 4.28 11.14 10.87
CA GLU A 76 5.50 11.08 11.71
C GLU A 76 6.40 12.29 11.49
#